data_AF-A0AAN7TMR5-F1
#
_entry.id   AF-A0AAN7TMR5-F1
#
_cell.length_a   1.000
_cell.length_b   1.000
_cell.length_c   1.000
_cell.angle_alpha   90.00
_cell.angle_beta   90.00
_cell.angle_gamma   90.00
#
_symmetry.space_group_name_H-M   'P 1'
#
loop_
_entity.id
_entity.type
_entity.pdbx_description
1 polymer ?
#
loop_
_entity_poly.entity_id
_entity_poly.type
_entity_poly.pdbx_seq_one_letter_code
_entity_poly.pdbx_strand_id
1 'polypeptide(L)'
;MVDTTNLIPNTPRYLKVPLIAFNTILWVLGLVLVIIGGIGVSFFSNFKDFTKVSKASAALSNLSTGAPTGVLVIGIFFMILTVVGCFVAGKEKLIGLVIYTMLMLIILVALIGVGGKALTLHNDDIITQLGNVWEDVSSGPKNSTILRLDDFLKCCYWNSTSKKDPSLCPKDSKGLPKYSVTCDTVISSKISSTLYLVGAAAVSIGVIEFICMLFALFLIIRICRAPRTKSYDYQ
;
A
#
# COMPACT_ATOMS: atom_id res chain seq x y z
N MET A 1 38.82 -24.62 7.88
CA MET A 1 37.94 -23.50 7.50
C MET A 1 38.84 -22.32 7.20
N VAL A 2 39.02 -21.99 5.93
CA VAL A 2 39.87 -20.86 5.53
C VAL A 2 39.07 -19.59 5.74
N ASP A 3 39.58 -18.75 6.62
CA ASP A 3 38.99 -17.46 6.99
C ASP A 3 39.14 -16.47 5.82
N THR A 4 38.13 -16.44 4.96
CA THR A 4 38.07 -15.58 3.75
C THR A 4 37.77 -14.12 4.08
N THR A 5 37.71 -13.76 5.36
CA THR A 5 37.30 -12.43 5.83
C THR A 5 38.31 -11.32 5.49
N ASN A 6 39.54 -11.66 5.09
CA ASN A 6 40.60 -10.69 4.74
C ASN A 6 40.84 -10.50 3.22
N LEU A 7 40.13 -11.23 2.34
CA LEU A 7 40.35 -11.14 0.88
C LEU A 7 39.46 -10.11 0.17
N ILE A 8 38.57 -9.42 0.89
CA ILE A 8 37.71 -8.38 0.30
C ILE A 8 38.35 -7.02 0.63
N PRO A 9 38.80 -6.24 -0.37
CA PRO A 9 39.37 -4.92 -0.12
C PRO A 9 38.31 -4.05 0.55
N ASN A 10 38.56 -3.67 1.81
CA ASN A 10 37.73 -2.80 2.65
C ASN A 10 36.85 -1.89 1.78
N THR A 11 35.57 -2.25 1.63
CA THR A 11 34.65 -1.42 0.89
C THR A 11 34.52 -0.09 1.62
N PRO A 12 34.71 1.06 0.93
CA PRO A 12 34.71 2.35 1.59
C PRO A 12 33.40 2.46 2.34
N ARG A 13 33.49 2.73 3.64
CA ARG A 13 32.33 2.87 4.53
C ARG A 13 31.26 3.80 3.93
N TYR A 14 31.69 4.75 3.11
CA TYR A 14 30.89 5.69 2.34
C TYR A 14 29.87 5.08 1.36
N LEU A 15 30.05 3.86 0.85
CA LEU A 15 29.05 3.23 -0.04
C LEU A 15 28.05 2.35 0.71
N LYS A 16 28.49 1.68 1.78
CA LYS A 16 27.65 0.76 2.54
C LYS A 16 26.75 1.48 3.55
N VAL A 17 27.27 2.51 4.23
CA VAL A 17 26.54 3.21 5.28
C VAL A 17 25.28 3.90 4.73
N PRO A 18 25.32 4.62 3.58
CA PRO A 18 24.12 5.21 3.01
C PRO A 18 23.09 4.16 2.58
N LEU A 19 23.53 3.06 1.96
CA LEU A 19 22.62 1.98 1.53
C LEU A 19 21.90 1.33 2.71
N ILE A 20 22.59 1.11 3.83
CA ILE A 20 21.99 0.60 5.07
C ILE A 20 21.05 1.65 5.69
N ALA A 21 21.46 2.91 5.71
CA ALA A 21 20.65 4.00 6.26
C ALA A 21 19.35 4.19 5.49
N PHE A 22 19.39 4.26 4.16
CA PHE A 22 18.19 4.40 3.33
C PHE A 22 17.29 3.17 3.41
N ASN A 23 17.84 1.95 3.44
CA ASN A 23 17.03 0.75 3.69
C ASN A 23 16.35 0.76 5.07
N THR A 24 17.02 1.30 6.09
CA THR A 24 16.41 1.46 7.41
C THR A 24 15.26 2.48 7.39
N ILE A 25 15.41 3.58 6.64
CA ILE A 25 14.33 4.55 6.41
C ILE A 25 13.15 3.90 5.68
N LEU A 26 13.42 3.16 4.60
CA LEU A 26 12.40 2.43 3.84
C LEU A 26 11.68 1.38 4.69
N TRP A 27 12.39 0.73 5.62
CA TRP A 27 11.78 -0.18 6.58
C TRP A 27 10.80 0.55 7.52
N VAL A 28 11.17 1.72 8.07
CA VAL A 28 10.23 2.51 8.89
C VAL A 28 9.01 2.94 8.08
N LEU A 29 9.21 3.38 6.83
CA LEU A 29 8.10 3.73 5.93
C LEU A 29 7.22 2.52 5.58
N GLY A 30 7.82 1.35 5.39
CA GLY A 30 7.11 0.09 5.20
C GLY A 30 6.25 -0.29 6.41
N LEU A 31 6.74 -0.05 7.62
CA LEU A 31 5.99 -0.31 8.86
C LEU A 31 4.76 0.60 8.95
N VAL A 32 4.91 1.88 8.64
CA VAL A 32 3.79 2.84 8.57
C VAL A 32 2.77 2.39 7.52
N LEU A 33 3.21 1.95 6.35
CA LEU A 33 2.34 1.41 5.30
C LEU A 33 1.56 0.17 5.75
N VAL A 34 2.20 -0.76 6.47
CA VAL A 34 1.52 -1.95 7.00
C VAL A 34 0.46 -1.57 8.04
N ILE A 35 0.73 -0.58 8.90
CA ILE A 35 -0.26 -0.09 9.88
C ILE A 35 -1.46 0.53 9.15
N ILE A 36 -1.21 1.41 8.19
CA ILE A 36 -2.28 2.06 7.40
C ILE A 36 -3.05 0.99 6.61
N GLY A 37 -2.36 0.04 5.99
CA GLY A 37 -2.95 -1.08 5.29
C GLY A 37 -3.81 -1.96 6.20
N GLY A 38 -3.36 -2.24 7.43
CA GLY A 38 -4.11 -3.00 8.43
C GLY A 38 -5.39 -2.28 8.87
N ILE A 39 -5.30 -0.97 9.13
CA ILE A 39 -6.48 -0.14 9.41
C ILE A 39 -7.42 -0.13 8.20
N GLY A 40 -6.88 -0.01 6.98
CA GLY A 40 -7.64 -0.07 5.74
C GLY A 40 -8.37 -1.40 5.55
N VAL A 41 -7.72 -2.54 5.80
CA VAL A 41 -8.35 -3.87 5.77
C VAL A 41 -9.48 -3.96 6.79
N SER A 42 -9.27 -3.45 8.02
CA SER A 42 -10.33 -3.42 9.04
C SER A 42 -11.48 -2.49 8.66
N PHE A 43 -11.20 -1.37 8.00
CA PHE A 43 -12.22 -0.46 7.49
C PHE A 43 -13.04 -1.13 6.39
N PHE A 44 -12.38 -1.67 5.37
CA PHE A 44 -13.04 -2.30 4.22
C PHE A 44 -13.70 -3.65 4.53
N SER A 45 -13.28 -4.37 5.59
CA SER A 45 -13.96 -5.58 6.02
C SER A 45 -15.39 -5.30 6.50
N ASN A 46 -15.65 -4.12 7.07
CA ASN A 46 -17.01 -3.67 7.40
C ASN A 46 -17.88 -3.44 6.15
N PHE A 47 -17.26 -3.14 5.00
CA PHE A 47 -17.94 -3.02 3.70
C PHE A 47 -18.15 -4.36 3.01
N LYS A 48 -17.48 -5.43 3.44
CA LYS A 48 -17.56 -6.77 2.80
C LYS A 48 -18.97 -7.33 2.81
N ASP A 49 -19.72 -7.08 3.87
CA ASP A 49 -21.12 -7.52 3.96
C ASP A 49 -22.04 -6.67 3.07
N PHE A 50 -21.70 -5.39 2.87
CA PHE A 50 -22.39 -4.52 1.92
C PHE A 50 -22.13 -4.96 0.48
N THR A 51 -20.88 -5.20 0.10
CA THR A 51 -20.52 -5.66 -1.26
C THR A 51 -21.03 -7.05 -1.60
N LYS A 52 -21.19 -7.94 -0.63
CA LYS A 52 -21.84 -9.26 -0.84
C LYS A 52 -23.34 -9.16 -1.07
N VAL A 53 -23.99 -8.16 -0.49
CA VAL A 53 -25.44 -7.99 -0.54
C VAL A 53 -25.86 -7.26 -1.81
N SER A 54 -25.13 -6.23 -2.19
CA SER A 54 -25.22 -5.69 -3.54
C SER A 54 -24.76 -6.75 -4.53
N LYS A 55 -25.45 -6.95 -5.66
CA LYS A 55 -24.87 -7.68 -6.80
C LYS A 55 -23.77 -6.84 -7.46
N ALA A 56 -22.86 -6.28 -6.67
CA ALA A 56 -21.87 -5.32 -7.13
C ALA A 56 -20.90 -5.98 -8.10
N SER A 57 -20.48 -5.18 -9.08
CA SER A 57 -19.51 -5.58 -10.10
C SER A 57 -18.24 -6.18 -9.48
N ALA A 58 -17.55 -7.02 -10.25
CA ALA A 58 -16.27 -7.59 -9.84
C ALA A 58 -15.25 -6.51 -9.40
N ALA A 59 -15.35 -5.29 -9.94
CA ALA A 59 -14.50 -4.15 -9.56
C ALA A 59 -14.68 -3.73 -8.09
N LEU A 60 -15.93 -3.62 -7.61
CA LEU A 60 -16.23 -3.21 -6.23
C LEU A 60 -15.87 -4.31 -5.21
N SER A 61 -16.04 -5.57 -5.62
CA SER A 61 -15.61 -6.74 -4.83
C SER A 61 -14.09 -6.77 -4.68
N ASN A 62 -13.35 -6.45 -5.74
CA ASN A 62 -11.89 -6.32 -5.70
C ASN A 62 -11.44 -5.11 -4.86
N LEU A 63 -12.13 -3.97 -4.91
CA LEU A 63 -11.86 -2.80 -4.08
C LEU A 63 -12.07 -3.06 -2.58
N SER A 64 -13.11 -3.82 -2.21
CA SER A 64 -13.43 -4.10 -0.81
C SER A 64 -12.59 -5.20 -0.17
N THR A 65 -12.16 -6.20 -0.94
CA THR A 65 -11.47 -7.37 -0.36
C THR A 65 -10.06 -7.57 -0.92
N GLY A 66 -9.87 -7.34 -2.22
CA GLY A 66 -8.59 -7.60 -2.91
C GLY A 66 -7.55 -6.50 -2.69
N ALA A 67 -7.92 -5.24 -2.91
CA ALA A 67 -7.01 -4.10 -2.83
C ALA A 67 -6.39 -3.89 -1.43
N PRO A 68 -7.16 -3.90 -0.32
CA PRO A 68 -6.59 -3.69 1.02
C PRO A 68 -5.68 -4.85 1.44
N THR A 69 -6.09 -6.07 1.13
CA THR A 69 -5.30 -7.29 1.41
C THR A 69 -4.01 -7.31 0.59
N GLY A 70 -4.07 -6.93 -0.69
CA GLY A 70 -2.90 -6.82 -1.56
C GLY A 70 -1.88 -5.81 -1.03
N VAL A 71 -2.34 -4.62 -0.61
CA VAL A 71 -1.47 -3.59 -0.01
C VAL A 71 -0.79 -4.11 1.26
N LEU A 72 -1.51 -4.84 2.11
CA LEU A 72 -0.95 -5.43 3.33
C LEU A 72 0.12 -6.47 3.03
N VAL A 73 -0.14 -7.40 2.10
CA VAL A 73 0.82 -8.44 1.71
C VAL A 73 2.07 -7.83 1.07
N ILE A 74 1.90 -6.87 0.15
CA ILE A 74 3.00 -6.16 -0.49
C ILE A 74 3.82 -5.36 0.54
N GLY A 75 3.16 -4.72 1.51
CA GLY A 75 3.82 -3.98 2.59
C GLY A 75 4.70 -4.88 3.48
N ILE A 76 4.19 -6.04 3.87
CA ILE A 76 4.97 -7.03 4.65
C ILE A 76 6.16 -7.54 3.83
N PHE A 77 5.94 -7.84 2.55
CA PHE A 77 7.01 -8.28 1.66
C PHE A 77 8.10 -7.20 1.51
N PHE A 78 7.71 -5.94 1.33
CA PHE A 78 8.62 -4.81 1.25
C PHE A 78 9.45 -4.62 2.53
N MET A 79 8.83 -4.82 3.70
CA MET A 79 9.52 -4.83 5.00
C MET A 79 10.62 -5.90 5.08
N ILE A 80 10.33 -7.11 4.60
CA ILE A 80 11.32 -8.19 4.57
C ILE A 80 12.46 -7.83 3.61
N LEU A 81 12.15 -7.27 2.43
CA LEU A 81 13.15 -6.89 1.44
C LEU A 81 14.11 -5.81 1.94
N THR A 82 13.63 -4.80 2.65
CA THR A 82 14.47 -3.73 3.21
C THR A 82 15.41 -4.25 4.29
N VAL A 83 14.95 -5.18 5.14
CA VAL A 83 15.80 -5.90 6.11
C VAL A 83 16.87 -6.74 5.39
N VAL A 84 16.49 -7.50 4.36
CA VAL A 84 17.43 -8.26 3.52
C VAL A 84 18.44 -7.31 2.87
N GLY A 85 18.01 -6.14 2.41
CA GLY A 85 18.87 -5.09 1.86
C GLY A 85 19.97 -4.67 2.84
N CYS A 86 19.63 -4.44 4.12
CA CYS A 86 20.61 -4.16 5.16
C CYS A 86 21.61 -5.31 5.37
N PHE A 87 21.14 -6.56 5.43
CA PHE A 87 22.00 -7.73 5.61
C PHE A 87 22.95 -7.98 4.43
N VAL A 88 22.43 -7.88 3.21
CA VAL A 88 23.18 -8.09 1.98
C VAL A 88 24.24 -7.00 1.80
N ALA A 89 23.90 -5.74 2.08
CA ALA A 89 24.84 -4.62 2.06
C ALA A 89 25.95 -4.80 3.11
N GLY A 90 25.61 -5.28 4.31
CA GLY A 90 26.57 -5.50 5.40
C GLY A 90 27.52 -6.68 5.15
N LYS A 91 27.05 -7.75 4.50
CA LYS A 91 27.82 -8.97 4.21
C LYS A 91 28.52 -8.95 2.84
N GLU A 92 28.32 -7.89 2.06
CA GLU A 92 28.93 -7.68 0.73
C GLU A 92 28.76 -8.88 -0.21
N LYS A 93 27.63 -9.58 -0.11
CA LYS A 93 27.33 -10.76 -0.93
C LYS A 93 26.86 -10.32 -2.31
N LEU A 94 27.73 -10.42 -3.32
CA LEU A 94 27.45 -10.01 -4.71
C LEU A 94 26.14 -10.60 -5.25
N ILE A 95 25.93 -11.91 -5.11
CA ILE A 95 24.71 -12.57 -5.60
C ILE A 95 23.45 -12.02 -4.91
N GLY A 96 23.52 -11.79 -3.60
CA GLY A 96 22.40 -11.23 -2.84
C GLY A 96 22.09 -9.80 -3.27
N LEU A 97 23.12 -9.02 -3.59
CA LEU A 97 22.98 -7.61 -3.98
C LEU A 97 22.36 -7.47 -5.37
N VAL A 98 22.73 -8.36 -6.30
CA VAL A 98 22.09 -8.45 -7.62
C VAL A 98 20.61 -8.82 -7.47
N ILE A 99 20.29 -9.88 -6.71
CA ILE A 99 18.90 -10.30 -6.48
C ILE A 99 18.08 -9.19 -5.83
N TYR A 100 18.62 -8.54 -4.78
CA TYR A 100 17.98 -7.41 -4.12
C TYR A 100 17.68 -6.26 -5.10
N THR A 101 18.66 -5.88 -5.94
CA THR A 101 18.48 -4.81 -6.92
C THR A 101 17.39 -5.16 -7.94
N MET A 102 17.33 -6.41 -8.39
CA MET A 102 16.28 -6.87 -9.32
C MET A 102 14.89 -6.85 -8.68
N LEU A 103 14.77 -7.25 -7.41
CA LEU A 103 13.49 -7.21 -6.70
C LEU A 103 13.00 -5.78 -6.47
N MET A 104 13.89 -4.85 -6.09
CA MET A 104 13.56 -3.42 -5.98
C MET A 104 13.18 -2.83 -7.34
N LEU A 105 13.84 -3.24 -8.43
CA LEU A 105 13.45 -2.78 -9.77
C LEU A 105 12.03 -3.22 -10.15
N ILE A 106 11.66 -4.48 -9.84
CA ILE A 106 10.31 -4.99 -10.09
C ILE A 106 9.27 -4.18 -9.30
N ILE A 107 9.55 -3.87 -8.03
CA ILE A 107 8.65 -3.08 -7.18
C ILE A 107 8.53 -1.65 -7.72
N LEU A 108 9.62 -1.01 -8.12
CA LEU A 108 9.58 0.33 -8.72
C LEU A 108 8.72 0.36 -10.00
N VAL A 109 8.88 -0.63 -10.89
CA VAL A 109 8.06 -0.73 -12.10
C VAL A 109 6.58 -0.95 -11.75
N ALA A 110 6.29 -1.78 -10.74
CA ALA A 110 4.94 -1.97 -10.26
C ALA A 110 4.35 -0.69 -9.65
N LEU A 111 5.14 0.08 -8.89
CA LEU A 111 4.73 1.37 -8.33
C LEU A 111 4.37 2.38 -9.42
N ILE A 112 5.17 2.47 -10.48
CA ILE A 112 4.87 3.34 -11.63
C ILE A 112 3.62 2.85 -12.36
N GLY A 113 3.47 1.53 -12.55
CA GLY A 113 2.30 0.95 -13.21
C GLY A 113 1.00 1.21 -12.45
N VAL A 114 0.99 0.95 -11.14
CA VAL A 114 -0.17 1.20 -10.27
C VAL A 114 -0.44 2.70 -10.14
N GLY A 115 0.60 3.52 -9.94
CA GLY A 115 0.48 4.97 -9.85
C GLY A 115 -0.07 5.59 -11.13
N GLY A 116 0.39 5.14 -12.30
CA GLY A 116 -0.13 5.58 -13.59
C GLY A 116 -1.60 5.23 -13.79
N LYS A 117 -2.01 4.01 -13.40
CA LYS A 117 -3.43 3.62 -13.43
C LYS A 117 -4.29 4.44 -12.48
N ALA A 118 -3.79 4.74 -11.29
CA ALA A 118 -4.49 5.55 -10.30
C ALA A 118 -4.75 6.98 -10.81
N LEU A 119 -3.82 7.57 -11.57
CA LEU A 119 -4.00 8.91 -12.15
C LEU A 119 -5.06 8.94 -13.27
N THR A 120 -5.21 7.85 -14.02
CA THR A 120 -6.22 7.75 -15.08
C THR A 120 -7.63 7.42 -14.58
N LEU A 121 -7.77 7.04 -13.32
CA LEU A 121 -9.04 6.64 -12.73
C LEU A 121 -9.75 7.89 -12.17
N HIS A 122 -10.86 8.29 -12.78
CA HIS A 122 -11.63 9.43 -12.28
C HIS A 122 -12.39 9.06 -11.01
N ASN A 123 -12.21 9.87 -9.96
CA ASN A 123 -12.91 9.71 -8.68
C ASN A 123 -14.43 9.64 -8.86
N ASP A 124 -14.99 10.38 -9.82
CA ASP A 124 -16.43 10.44 -10.08
C ASP A 124 -17.02 9.10 -10.53
N ASP A 125 -16.25 8.26 -11.22
CA ASP A 125 -16.70 6.94 -11.68
C ASP A 125 -16.83 5.96 -10.49
N ILE A 126 -15.93 6.07 -9.51
CA ILE A 126 -16.01 5.27 -8.27
C ILE A 126 -17.19 5.74 -7.41
N ILE A 127 -17.37 7.06 -7.26
CA ILE A 127 -18.47 7.62 -6.47
C ILE A 127 -19.82 7.27 -7.10
N THR A 128 -19.99 7.43 -8.41
CA THR A 128 -21.25 7.08 -9.09
C THR A 128 -21.57 5.59 -9.03
N GLN A 129 -20.57 4.71 -9.23
CA GLN A 129 -20.76 3.27 -9.07
C GLN A 129 -21.13 2.89 -7.64
N LEU A 130 -20.50 3.51 -6.64
CA LEU A 130 -20.82 3.29 -5.23
C LEU A 130 -22.24 3.78 -4.90
N GLY A 131 -22.67 4.88 -5.50
CA GLY A 131 -24.03 5.42 -5.34
C GLY A 131 -25.12 4.53 -5.92
N ASN A 132 -24.92 4.01 -7.13
CA ASN A 132 -25.86 3.08 -7.74
C ASN A 132 -26.05 1.82 -6.90
N VAL A 133 -24.94 1.32 -6.32
CA VAL A 133 -24.96 0.17 -5.42
C VAL A 133 -25.63 0.51 -4.08
N TRP A 134 -25.40 1.72 -3.57
CA TRP A 134 -26.03 2.21 -2.35
C TRP A 134 -27.55 2.26 -2.47
N GLU A 135 -28.08 2.78 -3.58
CA GLU A 135 -29.52 2.86 -3.81
C GLU A 135 -30.18 1.48 -4.03
N ASP A 136 -29.48 0.55 -4.68
CA ASP A 136 -29.94 -0.84 -4.87
C ASP A 136 -30.06 -1.59 -3.52
N VAL A 137 -29.07 -1.44 -2.63
CA VAL A 137 -29.11 -2.08 -1.31
C VAL A 137 -30.10 -1.39 -0.37
N SER A 138 -30.26 -0.06 -0.48
CA SER A 138 -31.16 0.74 0.35
C SER A 138 -32.64 0.47 0.08
N SER A 139 -32.97 0.04 -1.14
CA SER A 139 -34.34 -0.29 -1.53
C SER A 139 -34.68 -1.77 -1.34
N GLY A 140 -33.68 -2.59 -0.98
CA GLY A 140 -33.82 -4.02 -0.78
C GLY A 140 -34.26 -4.43 0.65
N PRO A 141 -34.47 -5.74 0.89
CA PRO A 141 -34.89 -6.25 2.21
C PRO A 141 -33.76 -6.28 3.27
N LYS A 142 -32.55 -5.79 2.94
CA LYS A 142 -31.34 -5.93 3.77
C LYS A 142 -30.82 -4.58 4.28
N ASN A 143 -31.75 -3.71 4.71
CA ASN A 143 -31.47 -2.36 5.21
C ASN A 143 -30.57 -2.30 6.47
N SER A 144 -30.47 -3.40 7.21
CA SER A 144 -29.63 -3.48 8.43
C SER A 144 -28.12 -3.36 8.15
N THR A 145 -27.65 -3.77 6.97
CA THR A 145 -26.24 -3.63 6.57
C THR A 145 -25.90 -2.17 6.26
N ILE A 146 -26.81 -1.44 5.61
CA ILE A 146 -26.66 -0.01 5.35
C ILE A 146 -26.66 0.80 6.64
N LEU A 147 -27.54 0.48 7.59
CA LEU A 147 -27.60 1.17 8.89
C LEU A 147 -26.28 1.09 9.68
N ARG A 148 -25.57 -0.04 9.62
CA ARG A 148 -24.24 -0.19 10.23
C ARG A 148 -23.19 0.66 9.52
N LEU A 149 -23.29 0.74 8.20
CA LEU A 149 -22.36 1.49 7.36
C LEU A 149 -22.54 3.00 7.53
N ASP A 150 -23.79 3.45 7.60
CA ASP A 150 -24.17 4.82 7.90
C ASP A 150 -23.67 5.29 9.26
N ASP A 151 -23.84 4.48 10.32
CA ASP A 151 -23.34 4.84 11.64
C ASP A 151 -21.81 4.84 11.72
N PHE A 152 -21.16 3.94 10.97
CA PHE A 152 -19.70 3.89 10.86
C PHE A 152 -19.12 5.10 10.10
N LEU A 153 -19.76 5.49 8.99
CA LEU A 153 -19.38 6.67 8.19
C LEU A 153 -19.88 7.98 8.78
N LYS A 154 -20.77 7.92 9.79
CA LYS A 154 -21.47 9.06 10.39
C LYS A 154 -22.23 9.90 9.35
N CYS A 155 -22.89 9.23 8.43
CA CYS A 155 -23.68 9.84 7.36
C CYS A 155 -25.09 9.22 7.29
N CYS A 156 -25.94 9.81 6.46
CA CYS A 156 -27.31 9.36 6.25
C CYS A 156 -27.72 9.77 4.83
N TYR A 157 -28.21 8.78 4.06
CA TYR A 157 -28.50 8.88 2.62
C TYR A 157 -27.28 9.07 1.72
N TRP A 158 -27.38 8.54 0.50
CA TRP A 158 -26.32 8.67 -0.50
C TRP A 158 -26.16 10.12 -0.97
N ASN A 159 -27.24 10.72 -1.49
CA ASN A 159 -27.29 12.12 -1.94
C ASN A 159 -28.57 12.79 -1.42
N SER A 160 -28.61 14.12 -1.44
CA SER A 160 -29.74 14.97 -1.03
C SER A 160 -31.05 14.69 -1.81
N THR A 161 -30.94 14.10 -3.00
CA THR A 161 -32.04 13.68 -3.88
C THR A 161 -32.52 12.25 -3.64
N SER A 162 -31.80 11.42 -2.89
CA SER A 162 -32.22 10.06 -2.58
C SER A 162 -33.48 10.07 -1.69
N LYS A 163 -34.36 9.08 -1.84
CA LYS A 163 -35.63 9.00 -1.08
C LYS A 163 -35.35 9.03 0.42
N LYS A 164 -35.77 10.11 1.09
CA LYS A 164 -35.62 10.29 2.54
C LYS A 164 -36.64 9.44 3.29
N ASP A 165 -36.38 8.14 3.41
CA ASP A 165 -37.08 7.30 4.38
C ASP A 165 -36.36 7.41 5.74
N PRO A 166 -36.97 8.01 6.77
CA PRO A 166 -36.34 8.18 8.09
C PRO A 166 -36.16 6.84 8.84
N SER A 167 -36.69 5.72 8.33
CA SER A 167 -36.44 4.39 8.88
C SER A 167 -35.07 3.82 8.50
N LEU A 168 -34.44 4.35 7.44
CA LEU A 168 -33.20 3.86 6.86
C LEU A 168 -31.93 4.52 7.40
N CYS A 169 -32.05 5.48 8.32
CA CYS A 169 -30.91 6.15 8.93
C CYS A 169 -30.71 5.77 10.40
N PRO A 170 -29.45 5.84 10.91
CA PRO A 170 -29.15 5.66 12.32
C PRO A 170 -29.94 6.66 13.17
N LYS A 171 -30.64 6.16 14.19
CA LYS A 171 -31.47 6.98 15.07
C LYS A 171 -30.73 7.29 16.37
N ASP A 172 -30.91 8.50 16.86
CA ASP A 172 -30.50 8.90 18.21
C ASP A 172 -31.49 8.37 19.26
N SER A 173 -31.19 8.52 20.56
CA SER A 173 -32.03 8.06 21.67
C SER A 173 -33.47 8.60 21.65
N LYS A 174 -33.74 9.63 20.84
CA LYS A 174 -35.05 10.26 20.62
C LYS A 174 -35.78 9.78 19.36
N GLY A 175 -35.25 8.79 18.63
CA GLY A 175 -35.84 8.26 17.40
C GLY A 175 -35.66 9.14 16.15
N LEU A 176 -34.88 10.21 16.25
CA LEU A 176 -34.55 11.15 15.17
C LEU A 176 -33.27 10.72 14.44
N PRO A 177 -33.10 11.06 13.14
CA PRO A 177 -31.86 10.77 12.41
C PRO A 177 -30.67 11.44 13.10
N LYS A 178 -29.65 10.64 13.44
CA LYS A 178 -28.45 11.04 14.19
C LYS A 178 -27.48 11.89 13.38
N TYR A 179 -27.51 11.76 12.04
CA TYR A 179 -26.64 12.47 11.11
C TYR A 179 -27.47 13.10 9.99
N SER A 180 -27.12 14.31 9.58
CA SER A 180 -27.76 15.04 8.47
C SER A 180 -26.88 15.20 7.23
N VAL A 181 -25.63 14.74 7.30
CA VAL A 181 -24.66 14.80 6.20
C VAL A 181 -24.82 13.61 5.26
N THR A 182 -24.70 13.86 3.95
CA THR A 182 -24.82 12.82 2.92
C THR A 182 -23.55 12.00 2.79
N CYS A 183 -23.68 10.71 2.47
CA CYS A 183 -22.54 9.80 2.40
C CYS A 183 -21.62 10.10 1.21
N ASP A 184 -22.13 10.60 0.08
CA ASP A 184 -21.33 10.97 -1.08
C ASP A 184 -20.28 12.05 -0.74
N THR A 185 -20.66 13.08 0.01
CA THR A 185 -19.79 14.18 0.41
C THR A 185 -18.71 13.73 1.40
N VAL A 186 -19.09 12.91 2.39
CA VAL A 186 -18.15 12.36 3.38
C VAL A 186 -17.14 11.43 2.72
N ILE A 187 -17.59 10.55 1.82
CA ILE A 187 -16.74 9.60 1.11
C ILE A 187 -15.81 10.34 0.14
N SER A 188 -16.33 11.25 -0.69
CA SER A 188 -15.53 12.01 -1.66
C SER A 188 -14.46 12.86 -0.97
N SER A 189 -14.79 13.51 0.15
CA SER A 189 -13.84 14.29 0.95
C SER A 189 -12.74 13.42 1.57
N LYS A 190 -13.10 12.27 2.14
CA LYS A 190 -12.13 11.32 2.72
C LYS A 190 -11.22 10.71 1.66
N ILE A 191 -11.77 10.30 0.51
CA ILE A 191 -10.99 9.73 -0.59
C ILE A 191 -9.99 10.76 -1.11
N SER A 192 -10.44 11.98 -1.44
CA SER A 192 -9.56 13.00 -2.02
C SER A 192 -8.41 13.38 -1.10
N SER A 193 -8.69 13.59 0.20
CA SER A 193 -7.66 13.97 1.18
C SER A 193 -6.67 12.83 1.44
N THR A 194 -7.15 11.60 1.52
CA THR A 194 -6.31 10.41 1.77
C THR A 194 -5.48 10.05 0.54
N LEU A 195 -6.06 10.17 -0.66
CA LEU A 195 -5.40 9.84 -1.92
C LEU A 195 -4.18 10.74 -2.17
N TYR A 196 -4.30 12.05 -1.88
CA TYR A 196 -3.16 12.97 -1.96
C TYR A 196 -2.03 12.56 -1.02
N LEU A 197 -2.36 12.24 0.24
CA LEU A 197 -1.37 11.83 1.25
C LEU A 197 -0.68 10.51 0.89
N VAL A 198 -1.45 9.51 0.43
CA VAL A 198 -0.93 8.21 -0.02
C VAL A 198 -0.08 8.37 -1.29
N GLY A 199 -0.51 9.21 -2.23
CA GLY A 199 0.24 9.52 -3.45
C GLY A 199 1.59 10.17 -3.15
N ALA A 200 1.61 11.19 -2.27
CA ALA A 200 2.84 11.85 -1.87
C ALA A 200 3.82 10.90 -1.15
N ALA A 201 3.30 10.01 -0.30
CA ALA A 201 4.11 8.99 0.36
C ALA A 201 4.71 7.98 -0.64
N ALA A 202 3.91 7.50 -1.60
CA ALA A 202 4.36 6.55 -2.62
C ALA A 202 5.45 7.13 -3.53
N VAL A 203 5.33 8.39 -3.94
CA VAL A 203 6.37 9.10 -4.71
C VAL A 203 7.67 9.20 -3.92
N SER A 204 7.57 9.57 -2.63
CA SER A 204 8.73 9.67 -1.75
C SER A 204 9.46 8.32 -1.60
N ILE A 205 8.71 7.23 -1.43
CA ILE A 205 9.26 5.87 -1.37
C ILE A 205 9.96 5.52 -2.68
N GLY A 206 9.33 5.76 -3.83
CA GLY A 206 9.92 5.46 -5.14
C GLY A 206 11.24 6.21 -5.41
N VAL A 207 11.34 7.47 -4.98
CA VAL A 207 12.59 8.25 -5.10
C VAL A 207 13.69 7.66 -4.22
N ILE A 208 13.39 7.34 -2.95
CA ILE A 208 14.38 6.74 -2.04
C ILE A 208 14.80 5.34 -2.54
N GLU A 209 13.85 4.54 -3.03
CA GLU A 209 14.10 3.23 -3.63
C GLU A 209 15.03 3.32 -4.85
N PHE A 210 14.79 4.29 -5.73
CA PHE A 210 15.67 4.53 -6.88
C PHE A 210 17.10 4.88 -6.44
N ILE A 211 17.25 5.76 -5.44
CA ILE A 211 18.55 6.11 -4.87
C ILE A 211 19.24 4.88 -4.25
N CYS A 212 18.50 4.05 -3.50
CA CYS A 212 19.00 2.78 -2.97
C CYS A 212 19.55 1.86 -4.07
N MET A 213 18.84 1.74 -5.20
CA MET A 213 19.29 0.94 -6.33
C MET A 213 20.58 1.48 -6.95
N LEU A 214 20.73 2.80 -7.09
CA LEU A 214 21.98 3.39 -7.58
C LEU A 214 23.17 3.02 -6.69
N PHE A 215 23.02 3.16 -5.37
CA PHE A 215 24.07 2.77 -4.41
C PHE A 215 24.37 1.27 -4.46
N ALA A 216 23.34 0.43 -4.57
CA ALA A 216 23.52 -1.01 -4.73
C ALA A 216 24.30 -1.35 -6.02
N LEU A 217 23.96 -0.73 -7.15
CA LEU A 217 24.66 -0.91 -8.43
C LEU A 217 26.12 -0.47 -8.35
N PHE A 218 26.43 0.68 -7.74
CA PHE A 218 27.81 1.11 -7.52
C PHE A 218 28.60 0.11 -6.68
N LEU A 219 27.98 -0.45 -5.65
CA LEU A 219 28.61 -1.47 -4.80
C LEU A 219 28.83 -2.77 -5.60
N ILE A 220 27.88 -3.21 -6.42
CA ILE A 220 28.05 -4.37 -7.34
C ILE A 220 29.22 -4.15 -8.28
N ILE A 221 29.25 -3.01 -9.00
CA ILE A 221 30.30 -2.69 -9.99
C ILE A 221 31.68 -2.72 -9.32
N ARG A 222 31.79 -2.18 -8.10
CA ARG A 222 33.05 -2.19 -7.35
C ARG A 222 33.48 -3.60 -6.99
N ILE A 223 32.58 -4.44 -6.47
CA ILE A 223 32.91 -5.84 -6.14
C ILE A 223 33.31 -6.60 -7.42
N CYS A 224 32.63 -6.38 -8.54
CA CYS A 224 32.97 -7.01 -9.82
C CYS A 224 34.33 -6.57 -10.37
N ARG A 225 34.70 -5.29 -10.18
CA ARG A 225 35.98 -4.73 -10.65
C ARG A 225 37.15 -5.01 -9.72
N ALA A 226 36.90 -5.37 -8.47
CA ALA A 226 37.95 -5.83 -7.57
C ALA A 226 38.53 -7.15 -8.14
N PRO A 227 39.84 -7.22 -8.42
CA PRO A 227 40.43 -8.46 -8.91
C PRO A 227 40.20 -9.54 -7.84
N ARG A 228 39.42 -10.57 -8.16
CA ARG A 228 39.39 -11.79 -7.34
C ARG A 228 40.79 -12.36 -7.39
N THR A 229 41.54 -12.27 -6.30
CA THR A 229 42.72 -13.13 -6.12
C THR A 229 42.20 -14.56 -6.23
N LYS A 230 42.51 -15.21 -7.36
CA LYS A 230 42.30 -16.64 -7.56
C LYS A 230 43.07 -17.36 -6.46
N SER A 231 42.40 -17.70 -5.37
CA SER A 231 42.94 -18.64 -4.37
C SER A 231 42.21 -19.97 -4.52
N TYR A 232 42.25 -20.51 -5.74
CA TYR A 232 41.96 -21.92 -6.05
C TYR A 232 42.70 -22.27 -7.35
N ASP A 233 44.02 -22.17 -7.30
CA ASP A 233 44.90 -23.13 -7.97
C ASP A 233 45.75 -23.71 -6.83
N TYR A 234 45.66 -25.03 -6.61
CA TYR A 234 46.35 -25.84 -5.58
C TYR A 234 45.76 -25.85 -4.16
N GLN A 235 44.76 -26.71 -3.92
CA GLN A 235 44.83 -27.85 -2.99
C GLN A 235 43.60 -28.74 -3.13
#